data_AF-A0A7J5AJL5-F1
#
_entry.id   AF-A0A7J5AJL5-F1
#
_cell.length_a   1.000
_cell.length_b   1.000
_cell.length_c   1.000
_cell.angle_alpha   90.00
_cell.angle_beta   90.00
_cell.angle_gamma   90.00
#
_symmetry.space_group_name_H-M   'P 1'
#
loop_
_entity.id
_entity.type
_entity.pdbx_description
1 polymer ?
#
loop_
_entity_poly.entity_id
_entity_poly.type
_entity_poly.pdbx_seq_one_letter_code
_entity_poly.pdbx_strand_id
1 'polypeptide(L)'
;MKPILILLLFISFTTNCLFAQKEQLEIKLIKQDTFEIHTKKQLLKLLSIYDIKKWVFTKNINIESGYNVIPHSMPILTLNTRHIKDDDLLLATFIHEQLHWYISYHKSKNELLAQLKLMYPNPKINFPEGSGGEIDTYFHILICHLEYNALKELLGELKASQIMIFWSQDHYKWVYKTVLDDHDKLNNLARKYNLNL
;
A
#
# COMPACT_ATOMS: atom_id res chain seq x y z
N MET A 1 38.27 67.20 -3.43
CA MET A 1 37.11 66.37 -3.00
C MET A 1 37.19 65.05 -3.74
N LYS A 2 37.35 63.93 -3.02
CA LYS A 2 37.59 62.59 -3.61
C LYS A 2 36.24 61.95 -3.98
N PRO A 3 36.05 61.35 -5.16
CA PRO A 3 34.87 60.56 -5.45
C PRO A 3 34.96 59.19 -4.74
N ILE A 4 33.86 58.81 -4.12
CA ILE A 4 33.66 57.54 -3.40
C ILE A 4 33.42 56.43 -4.44
N LEU A 5 34.23 55.38 -4.39
CA LEU A 5 34.09 54.17 -5.21
C LEU A 5 33.04 53.26 -4.54
N ILE A 6 31.87 53.09 -5.18
CA ILE A 6 30.85 52.14 -4.73
C ILE A 6 31.16 50.77 -5.34
N LEU A 7 31.56 49.82 -4.49
CA LEU A 7 31.81 48.43 -4.84
C LEU A 7 30.46 47.69 -4.87
N LEU A 8 29.96 47.35 -6.07
CA LEU A 8 28.77 46.51 -6.26
C LEU A 8 29.16 45.03 -6.06
N LEU A 9 28.69 44.45 -4.95
CA LEU A 9 28.82 43.02 -4.65
C LEU A 9 27.78 42.24 -5.48
N PHE A 10 28.21 41.52 -6.50
CA PHE A 10 27.36 40.55 -7.21
C PHE A 10 27.25 39.28 -6.35
N ILE A 11 26.10 39.08 -5.71
CA ILE A 11 25.74 37.82 -5.06
C ILE A 11 25.23 36.87 -6.15
N SER A 12 26.04 35.87 -6.54
CA SER A 12 25.56 34.80 -7.39
C SER A 12 24.63 33.90 -6.57
N PHE A 13 23.35 33.89 -6.93
CA PHE A 13 22.43 32.86 -6.46
C PHE A 13 22.78 31.56 -7.19
N THR A 14 23.56 30.70 -6.53
CA THR A 14 23.67 29.30 -6.95
C THR A 14 22.33 28.64 -6.62
N THR A 15 21.54 28.37 -7.66
CA THR A 15 20.39 27.48 -7.57
C THR A 15 20.91 26.09 -7.25
N ASN A 16 20.88 25.72 -5.98
CA ASN A 16 20.98 24.33 -5.56
C ASN A 16 19.74 23.61 -6.08
N CYS A 17 19.84 22.99 -7.26
CA CYS A 17 18.93 21.94 -7.67
C CYS A 17 19.07 20.80 -6.66
N LEU A 18 18.20 20.79 -5.66
CA LEU A 18 17.92 19.61 -4.87
C LEU A 18 17.34 18.58 -5.83
N PHE A 19 18.19 17.72 -6.38
CA PHE A 19 17.74 16.44 -6.92
C PHE A 19 17.13 15.68 -5.74
N ALA A 20 15.81 15.69 -5.67
CA ALA A 20 15.09 14.75 -4.81
C ALA A 20 15.56 13.35 -5.22
N GLN A 21 16.30 12.69 -4.34
CA GLN A 21 16.67 11.29 -4.49
C GLN A 21 15.36 10.52 -4.54
N LYS A 22 14.89 10.21 -5.76
CA LYS A 22 13.72 9.36 -5.97
C LYS A 22 14.10 8.03 -5.33
N GLU A 23 13.54 7.73 -4.17
CA GLU A 23 13.82 6.48 -3.49
C GLU A 23 13.48 5.33 -4.44
N GLN A 24 14.52 4.69 -4.96
CA GLN A 24 14.35 3.73 -6.04
C GLN A 24 14.00 2.38 -5.42
N LEU A 25 12.85 1.82 -5.81
CA LEU A 25 12.50 0.46 -5.47
C LEU A 25 13.39 -0.53 -6.23
N GLU A 26 13.86 -1.57 -5.54
CA GLU A 26 14.63 -2.65 -6.10
C GLU A 26 13.69 -3.76 -6.58
N ILE A 27 13.32 -3.70 -7.87
CA ILE A 27 12.37 -4.64 -8.48
C ILE A 27 13.12 -5.74 -9.26
N LYS A 28 13.09 -6.95 -8.73
CA LYS A 28 13.60 -8.19 -9.34
C LYS A 28 12.49 -8.93 -10.09
N LEU A 29 12.83 -9.43 -11.28
CA LEU A 29 11.97 -10.33 -12.07
C LEU A 29 12.43 -11.77 -11.79
N ILE A 30 11.53 -12.66 -11.38
CA ILE A 30 11.89 -14.04 -11.00
C ILE A 30 12.15 -14.90 -12.23
N LYS A 31 11.30 -14.83 -13.25
CA LYS A 31 11.37 -15.63 -14.48
C LYS A 31 11.83 -14.82 -15.68
N GLN A 32 11.81 -13.49 -15.60
CA GLN A 32 12.22 -12.55 -16.65
C GLN A 32 11.40 -12.69 -17.95
N ASP A 33 10.17 -13.19 -17.86
CA ASP A 33 9.28 -13.30 -19.00
C ASP A 33 8.58 -11.98 -19.33
N THR A 34 7.81 -11.99 -20.41
CA THR A 34 7.09 -10.80 -20.87
C THR A 34 6.06 -10.33 -19.85
N PHE A 35 5.40 -11.21 -19.10
CA PHE A 35 4.39 -10.81 -18.11
C PHE A 35 5.03 -10.05 -16.95
N GLU A 36 6.16 -10.53 -16.43
CA GLU A 36 6.89 -9.84 -15.36
C GLU A 36 7.44 -8.49 -15.82
N ILE A 37 7.99 -8.41 -17.04
CA ILE A 37 8.48 -7.16 -17.63
C ILE A 37 7.35 -6.13 -17.78
N HIS A 38 6.18 -6.55 -18.27
CA HIS A 38 5.01 -5.67 -18.41
C HIS A 38 4.52 -5.19 -17.04
N THR A 39 4.44 -6.08 -16.05
CA THR A 39 4.02 -5.72 -14.69
C THR A 39 5.00 -4.73 -14.05
N LYS A 40 6.32 -4.92 -14.22
CA LYS A 40 7.34 -3.97 -13.76
C LYS A 40 7.16 -2.60 -14.39
N LYS A 41 6.97 -2.54 -15.71
CA LYS A 41 6.75 -1.29 -16.43
C LYS A 41 5.47 -0.58 -15.96
N GLN A 42 4.39 -1.34 -15.77
CA GLN A 42 3.12 -0.84 -15.25
C GLN A 42 3.28 -0.28 -13.84
N LEU A 43 3.92 -1.01 -12.93
CA LEU A 43 4.20 -0.55 -11.58
C LEU A 43 5.03 0.75 -11.60
N LEU A 44 6.17 0.77 -12.29
CA LEU A 44 7.03 1.96 -12.36
C LEU A 44 6.30 3.19 -12.92
N LYS A 45 5.37 3.01 -13.88
CA LYS A 45 4.48 4.06 -14.37
C LYS A 45 3.57 4.57 -13.24
N LEU A 46 2.88 3.68 -12.53
CA LEU A 46 2.00 4.05 -11.41
C LEU A 46 2.75 4.84 -10.33
N LEU A 47 3.96 4.39 -9.98
CA LEU A 47 4.83 5.03 -8.99
C LEU A 47 5.40 6.39 -9.44
N SER A 48 5.23 6.74 -10.72
CA SER A 48 5.55 8.07 -11.23
C SER A 48 4.35 9.02 -11.24
N ILE A 49 3.13 8.47 -11.20
CA ILE A 49 1.87 9.22 -11.26
C ILE A 49 1.39 9.56 -9.84
N TYR A 50 1.46 8.60 -8.93
CA TYR A 50 0.95 8.74 -7.56
C TYR A 50 2.08 8.96 -6.55
N ASP A 51 1.91 9.89 -5.62
CA ASP A 51 2.84 10.06 -4.50
C ASP A 51 2.56 9.03 -3.41
N ILE A 52 3.25 7.90 -3.49
CA ILE A 52 3.00 6.75 -2.61
C ILE A 52 3.93 6.66 -1.39
N LYS A 53 4.80 7.66 -1.17
CA LYS A 53 5.96 7.53 -0.26
C LYS A 53 5.59 7.03 1.14
N LYS A 54 4.46 7.46 1.68
CA LYS A 54 4.01 7.07 3.03
C LYS A 54 3.52 5.63 3.17
N TRP A 55 3.30 4.93 2.05
CA TRP A 55 2.93 3.52 2.02
C TRP A 55 4.06 2.61 1.53
N VAL A 56 5.31 3.08 1.47
CA VAL A 56 6.48 2.25 1.12
C VAL A 56 7.19 1.82 2.41
N PHE A 57 7.04 0.55 2.79
CA PHE A 57 7.66 -0.01 4.00
C PHE A 57 8.80 -0.98 3.69
N THR A 58 8.81 -1.58 2.50
CA THR A 58 9.96 -2.27 1.93
C THR A 58 10.29 -1.76 0.53
N LYS A 59 11.57 -1.82 0.17
CA LYS A 59 12.09 -1.43 -1.15
C LYS A 59 12.39 -2.64 -2.05
N ASN A 60 12.47 -3.84 -1.46
CA ASN A 60 12.80 -5.07 -2.17
C ASN A 60 11.51 -5.75 -2.66
N ILE A 61 11.38 -5.85 -3.99
CA ILE A 61 10.16 -6.34 -4.63
C ILE A 61 10.52 -7.40 -5.66
N ASN A 62 9.85 -8.53 -5.56
CA ASN A 62 9.79 -9.52 -6.62
C ASN A 62 8.54 -9.32 -7.47
N ILE A 63 8.66 -9.59 -8.76
CA ILE A 63 7.52 -9.83 -9.63
C ILE A 63 7.68 -11.24 -10.18
N GLU A 64 6.67 -12.07 -9.95
CA GLU A 64 6.68 -13.47 -10.39
C GLU A 64 5.43 -13.78 -11.23
N SER A 65 5.63 -14.33 -12.42
CA SER A 65 4.52 -14.79 -13.26
C SER A 65 4.05 -16.19 -12.89
N GLY A 66 2.80 -16.54 -13.21
CA GLY A 66 2.26 -17.88 -13.05
C GLY A 66 0.90 -17.90 -12.37
N TYR A 67 0.08 -18.89 -12.73
CA TYR A 67 -1.31 -18.99 -12.27
C TYR A 67 -1.45 -19.31 -10.77
N ASN A 68 -0.44 -19.94 -10.17
CA ASN A 68 -0.40 -20.28 -8.74
C ASN A 68 0.34 -19.27 -7.87
N VAL A 69 0.83 -18.16 -8.45
CA VAL A 69 1.57 -17.15 -7.67
C VAL A 69 0.57 -16.28 -6.93
N ILE A 70 0.58 -16.41 -5.61
CA ILE A 70 -0.21 -15.58 -4.71
C ILE A 70 0.69 -14.43 -4.23
N PRO A 71 0.26 -13.15 -4.37
CA PRO A 71 0.99 -12.02 -3.82
C PRO A 71 1.19 -12.19 -2.31
N HIS A 72 2.35 -11.77 -1.82
CA HIS A 72 2.68 -11.85 -0.40
C HIS A 72 3.77 -10.84 -0.05
N SER A 73 3.76 -10.38 1.20
CA SER A 73 4.67 -9.36 1.69
C SER A 73 6.00 -9.89 2.21
N MET A 74 6.01 -11.12 2.75
CA MET A 74 7.13 -11.70 3.50
C MET A 74 7.65 -13.00 2.87
N PRO A 75 8.97 -13.28 2.91
CA PRO A 75 10.04 -12.43 3.46
C PRO A 75 10.48 -11.28 2.53
N ILE A 76 10.06 -11.32 1.28
CA ILE A 76 10.24 -10.27 0.28
C ILE A 76 8.88 -10.03 -0.37
N LEU A 77 8.51 -8.77 -0.58
CA LEU A 77 7.26 -8.42 -1.22
C LEU A 77 7.25 -8.98 -2.65
N THR A 78 6.33 -9.88 -2.94
CA THR A 78 6.16 -10.51 -4.25
C THR A 78 4.80 -10.15 -4.81
N LEU A 79 4.79 -9.53 -5.99
CA LEU A 79 3.59 -9.31 -6.79
C LEU A 79 3.47 -10.40 -7.86
N ASN A 80 2.24 -10.82 -8.15
CA ASN A 80 1.98 -11.65 -9.31
C ASN A 80 1.68 -10.79 -10.55
N THR A 81 1.38 -11.44 -11.67
CA THR A 81 1.17 -10.79 -12.97
C THR A 81 -0.31 -10.75 -13.41
N ARG A 82 -1.26 -11.07 -12.52
CA ARG A 82 -2.68 -11.23 -12.90
C ARG A 82 -3.36 -9.92 -13.30
N HIS A 83 -2.81 -8.77 -12.90
CA HIS A 83 -3.37 -7.43 -13.11
C HIS A 83 -2.68 -6.64 -14.24
N ILE A 84 -2.05 -7.33 -15.18
CA ILE A 84 -1.54 -6.68 -16.39
C ILE A 84 -2.70 -5.95 -17.09
N LYS A 85 -2.46 -4.67 -17.42
CA LYS A 85 -3.43 -3.72 -18.00
C LYS A 85 -4.52 -3.22 -17.04
N ASP A 86 -4.52 -3.67 -15.78
CA ASP A 86 -5.37 -3.11 -14.74
C ASP A 86 -4.51 -2.35 -13.72
N ASP A 87 -4.38 -1.05 -13.98
CA ASP A 87 -3.56 -0.13 -13.20
C ASP A 87 -4.03 -0.02 -11.74
N ASP A 88 -5.36 0.06 -11.56
CA ASP A 88 -5.98 0.31 -10.26
C ASP A 88 -5.85 -0.93 -9.36
N LEU A 89 -6.07 -2.13 -9.89
CA LEU A 89 -5.87 -3.38 -9.12
C LEU A 89 -4.39 -3.69 -8.83
N LEU A 90 -3.48 -3.40 -9.77
CA LEU A 90 -2.04 -3.57 -9.50
C LEU A 90 -1.57 -2.63 -8.38
N LEU A 91 -2.04 -1.37 -8.39
CA LEU A 91 -1.73 -0.42 -7.32
C LEU A 91 -2.29 -0.90 -5.98
N ALA A 92 -3.54 -1.37 -5.96
CA ALA A 92 -4.17 -1.91 -4.76
C ALA A 92 -3.39 -3.09 -4.17
N THR A 93 -3.01 -4.07 -4.98
CA THR A 93 -2.18 -5.20 -4.52
C THR A 93 -0.82 -4.72 -3.98
N PHE A 94 -0.16 -3.77 -4.66
CA PHE A 94 1.10 -3.23 -4.17
C PHE A 94 0.96 -2.56 -2.79
N ILE A 95 -0.07 -1.72 -2.62
CA ILE A 95 -0.35 -1.07 -1.34
C ILE A 95 -0.71 -2.08 -0.25
N HIS A 96 -1.55 -3.07 -0.57
CA HIS A 96 -1.92 -4.16 0.33
C HIS A 96 -0.68 -4.86 0.89
N GLU A 97 0.22 -5.31 0.01
CA GLU A 97 1.43 -6.01 0.44
C GLU A 97 2.40 -5.14 1.22
N GLN A 98 2.46 -3.83 0.94
CA GLN A 98 3.24 -2.90 1.76
C GLN A 98 2.65 -2.74 3.16
N LEU A 99 1.32 -2.67 3.28
CA LEU A 99 0.63 -2.49 4.56
C LEU A 99 0.81 -3.68 5.51
N HIS A 100 1.02 -4.90 4.99
CA HIS A 100 1.43 -6.04 5.81
C HIS A 100 2.71 -5.75 6.62
N TRP A 101 3.72 -5.11 6.02
CA TRP A 101 4.93 -4.69 6.74
C TRP A 101 4.59 -3.68 7.83
N TYR A 102 3.78 -2.65 7.52
CA TYR A 102 3.39 -1.63 8.48
C TYR A 102 2.67 -2.21 9.71
N ILE A 103 1.61 -3.00 9.50
CA ILE A 103 0.86 -3.60 10.61
C ILE A 103 1.76 -4.56 11.40
N SER A 104 2.62 -5.33 10.75
CA SER A 104 3.50 -6.32 11.41
C SER A 104 4.36 -5.70 12.51
N TYR A 105 4.86 -4.48 12.28
CA TYR A 105 5.73 -3.75 13.21
C TYR A 105 5.01 -2.64 13.99
N HIS A 106 3.70 -2.48 13.82
CA HIS A 106 2.96 -1.46 14.55
C HIS A 106 2.89 -1.78 16.05
N LYS A 107 3.29 -0.83 16.90
CA LYS A 107 3.42 -1.00 18.36
C LYS A 107 2.15 -1.49 19.06
N SER A 108 0.98 -1.15 18.52
CA SER A 108 -0.32 -1.49 19.11
C SER A 108 -1.04 -2.62 18.36
N LYS A 109 -0.33 -3.41 17.57
CA LYS A 109 -0.91 -4.52 16.78
C LYS A 109 -1.73 -5.46 17.66
N ASN A 110 -1.18 -5.90 18.80
CA ASN A 110 -1.84 -6.90 19.64
C ASN A 110 -3.13 -6.34 20.29
N GLU A 111 -3.10 -5.08 20.72
CA GLU A 111 -4.27 -4.40 21.27
C GLU A 111 -5.35 -4.19 20.21
N LEU A 112 -4.97 -3.80 18.99
CA LEU A 112 -5.88 -3.69 17.86
C LEU A 112 -6.57 -5.02 17.56
N LEU A 113 -5.80 -6.12 17.47
CA LEU A 113 -6.34 -7.46 17.25
C LEU A 113 -7.29 -7.89 18.38
N ALA A 114 -6.95 -7.57 19.63
CA ALA A 114 -7.83 -7.84 20.77
C ALA A 114 -9.15 -7.05 20.68
N GLN A 115 -9.12 -5.79 20.25
CA GLN A 115 -10.33 -5.00 20.04
C GLN A 115 -11.18 -5.54 18.88
N LEU A 116 -10.56 -5.93 17.77
CA LEU A 116 -11.28 -6.54 16.65
C LEU A 116 -11.99 -7.84 17.06
N LYS A 117 -11.36 -8.66 17.91
CA LYS A 117 -11.98 -9.86 18.46
C LYS A 117 -13.22 -9.56 19.30
N LEU A 118 -13.24 -8.44 20.03
CA LEU A 118 -14.43 -7.99 20.76
C LEU A 118 -15.52 -7.45 19.83
N MET A 119 -15.13 -6.73 18.77
CA MET A 119 -16.08 -6.17 17.80
C MET A 119 -16.74 -7.25 16.93
N TYR A 120 -15.99 -8.29 16.58
CA TYR A 120 -16.42 -9.33 15.65
C TYR A 120 -16.20 -10.73 16.26
N PRO A 121 -16.95 -11.14 17.30
CA PRO A 121 -16.66 -12.37 18.06
C PRO A 121 -16.81 -13.68 17.27
N ASN A 122 -17.43 -13.65 16.09
CA ASN A 122 -17.66 -14.82 15.24
C ASN A 122 -17.21 -14.55 13.79
N PRO A 123 -15.90 -14.34 13.54
CA PRO A 123 -15.42 -14.01 12.21
C PRO A 123 -15.54 -15.22 11.26
N LYS A 124 -15.69 -14.95 9.96
CA LYS A 124 -15.51 -16.01 8.95
C LYS A 124 -14.01 -16.19 8.72
N ILE A 125 -13.46 -17.31 9.17
CA ILE A 125 -11.99 -17.51 9.18
C ILE A 125 -11.45 -18.24 7.97
N ASN A 126 -12.23 -19.12 7.33
CA ASN A 126 -11.74 -19.96 6.23
C ASN A 126 -11.72 -19.17 4.91
N PHE A 127 -10.74 -19.46 4.05
CA PHE A 127 -10.75 -19.00 2.67
C PHE A 127 -12.02 -19.51 1.94
N PRO A 128 -12.62 -18.71 1.03
CA PRO A 128 -12.21 -17.37 0.63
C PRO A 128 -12.81 -16.25 1.49
N GLU A 129 -13.54 -16.54 2.58
CA GLU A 129 -14.19 -15.52 3.40
C GLU A 129 -13.19 -14.77 4.31
N GLY A 130 -12.34 -15.52 5.02
CA GLY A 130 -11.25 -15.03 5.86
C GLY A 130 -9.88 -15.53 5.37
N SER A 131 -8.87 -15.49 6.25
CA SER A 131 -7.47 -15.74 5.88
C SER A 131 -6.88 -17.06 6.39
N GLY A 132 -7.71 -18.07 6.64
CA GLY A 132 -7.29 -19.40 7.07
C GLY A 132 -7.04 -19.52 8.59
N GLY A 133 -7.21 -18.45 9.35
CA GLY A 133 -7.04 -18.41 10.79
C GLY A 133 -7.74 -17.19 11.41
N GLU A 134 -8.09 -17.25 12.70
CA GLU A 134 -8.75 -16.14 13.40
C GLU A 134 -7.85 -14.89 13.44
N ILE A 135 -6.61 -15.05 13.90
CA ILE A 135 -5.65 -13.95 14.01
C ILE A 135 -5.35 -13.35 12.62
N ASP A 136 -5.09 -14.19 11.62
CA ASP A 136 -4.81 -13.74 10.25
C ASP A 136 -6.01 -13.00 9.66
N THR A 137 -7.24 -13.43 9.97
CA THR A 137 -8.45 -12.75 9.50
C THR A 137 -8.59 -11.35 10.10
N TYR A 138 -8.38 -11.18 11.40
CA TYR A 138 -8.40 -9.84 12.01
C TYR A 138 -7.23 -8.97 11.53
N PHE A 139 -6.07 -9.58 11.29
CA PHE A 139 -4.92 -8.89 10.71
C PHE A 139 -5.27 -8.31 9.33
N HIS A 140 -5.97 -9.08 8.50
CA HIS A 140 -6.46 -8.60 7.20
C HIS A 140 -7.55 -7.53 7.30
N ILE A 141 -8.38 -7.49 8.36
CA ILE A 141 -9.30 -6.36 8.58
C ILE A 141 -8.50 -5.05 8.70
N LEU A 142 -7.40 -5.03 9.45
CA LEU A 142 -6.56 -3.83 9.60
C LEU A 142 -5.90 -3.44 8.27
N ILE A 143 -5.38 -4.42 7.52
CA ILE A 143 -4.72 -4.17 6.23
C ILE A 143 -5.72 -3.63 5.21
N CYS A 144 -6.83 -4.33 4.99
CA CYS A 144 -7.86 -3.93 4.03
C CYS A 144 -8.49 -2.58 4.42
N HIS A 145 -8.58 -2.26 5.71
CA HIS A 145 -9.01 -0.94 6.17
C HIS A 145 -8.05 0.18 5.74
N LEU A 146 -6.75 0.00 5.99
CA LEU A 146 -5.74 0.98 5.57
C LEU A 146 -5.59 1.03 4.04
N GLU A 147 -5.76 -0.10 3.36
CA GLU A 147 -5.80 -0.18 1.90
C GLU A 147 -6.92 0.69 1.36
N TYR A 148 -8.12 0.61 1.93
CA TYR A 148 -9.24 1.44 1.50
C TYR A 148 -8.94 2.93 1.66
N ASN A 149 -8.39 3.33 2.82
CA ASN A 149 -8.02 4.71 3.08
C ASN A 149 -6.93 5.20 2.09
N ALA A 150 -5.93 4.36 1.82
CA ALA A 150 -4.88 4.67 0.86
C ALA A 150 -5.44 4.86 -0.57
N LEU A 151 -6.32 3.94 -1.00
CA LEU A 151 -6.95 4.02 -2.31
C LEU A 151 -7.86 5.24 -2.44
N LYS A 152 -8.58 5.63 -1.37
CA LYS A 152 -9.37 6.87 -1.35
C LYS A 152 -8.50 8.10 -1.57
N GLU A 153 -7.33 8.14 -0.94
CA GLU A 153 -6.38 9.26 -1.11
C GLU A 153 -5.74 9.28 -2.49
N LEU A 154 -5.38 8.10 -3.04
CA LEU A 154 -4.66 8.00 -4.30
C LEU A 154 -5.55 8.09 -5.54
N LEU A 155 -6.74 7.49 -5.48
CA LEU A 155 -7.63 7.29 -6.64
C LEU A 155 -8.97 8.01 -6.50
N GLY A 156 -9.28 8.54 -5.32
CA GLY A 156 -10.60 9.08 -4.99
C GLY A 156 -11.61 8.02 -4.57
N GLU A 157 -12.68 8.48 -3.93
CA GLU A 157 -13.71 7.64 -3.30
C GLU A 157 -14.28 6.57 -4.23
N LEU A 158 -14.76 6.98 -5.41
CA LEU A 158 -15.49 6.10 -6.32
C LEU A 158 -14.64 4.90 -6.76
N LYS A 159 -13.41 5.15 -7.17
CA LYS A 159 -12.48 4.10 -7.62
C LYS A 159 -12.10 3.19 -6.46
N ALA A 160 -11.80 3.77 -5.30
CA ALA A 160 -11.48 3.00 -4.10
C ALA A 160 -12.62 2.04 -3.73
N SER A 161 -13.87 2.51 -3.70
CA SER A 161 -15.02 1.66 -3.41
C SER A 161 -15.20 0.55 -4.45
N GLN A 162 -15.01 0.85 -5.75
CA GLN A 162 -15.10 -0.16 -6.82
C GLN A 162 -14.06 -1.28 -6.65
N ILE A 163 -12.82 -0.93 -6.30
CA ILE A 163 -11.74 -1.89 -6.02
C ILE A 163 -12.09 -2.76 -4.81
N MET A 164 -12.53 -2.15 -3.71
CA MET A 164 -12.93 -2.88 -2.51
C MET A 164 -14.11 -3.83 -2.78
N ILE A 165 -15.09 -3.41 -3.59
CA ILE A 165 -16.23 -4.25 -4.01
C ILE A 165 -15.74 -5.42 -4.86
N PHE A 166 -14.85 -5.18 -5.83
CA PHE A 166 -14.24 -6.23 -6.63
C PHE A 166 -13.56 -7.27 -5.73
N TRP A 167 -12.73 -6.84 -4.80
CA TRP A 167 -12.03 -7.75 -3.90
C TRP A 167 -12.95 -8.51 -2.96
N SER A 168 -14.06 -7.89 -2.51
CA SER A 168 -15.09 -8.55 -1.70
C SER A 168 -15.77 -9.76 -2.37
N GLN A 169 -15.55 -9.96 -3.68
CA GLN A 169 -16.06 -11.08 -4.46
C GLN A 169 -14.97 -12.09 -4.86
N ASP A 170 -13.69 -11.74 -4.70
CA ASP A 170 -12.52 -12.54 -5.11
C ASP A 170 -11.99 -13.38 -3.93
N HIS A 171 -11.41 -12.74 -2.93
CA HIS A 171 -10.78 -13.35 -1.74
C HIS A 171 -11.00 -12.46 -0.51
N TYR A 172 -10.76 -12.99 0.69
CA TYR A 172 -11.11 -12.34 1.97
C TYR A 172 -12.51 -11.70 1.96
N LYS A 173 -13.48 -12.40 1.38
CA LYS A 173 -14.78 -11.84 0.99
C LYS A 173 -15.55 -11.24 2.17
N TRP A 174 -15.45 -11.83 3.35
CA TRP A 174 -16.07 -11.32 4.56
C TRP A 174 -15.30 -10.13 5.11
N VAL A 175 -13.96 -10.16 5.05
CA VAL A 175 -13.09 -9.06 5.49
C VAL A 175 -13.37 -7.79 4.70
N TYR A 176 -13.34 -7.84 3.37
CA TYR A 176 -13.60 -6.67 2.52
C TYR A 176 -15.01 -6.10 2.74
N LYS A 177 -16.03 -6.95 2.89
CA LYS A 177 -17.40 -6.51 3.23
C LYS A 177 -17.43 -5.82 4.60
N THR A 178 -16.77 -6.40 5.60
CA THR A 178 -16.68 -5.83 6.95
C THR A 178 -16.01 -4.46 6.91
N VAL A 179 -14.93 -4.29 6.12
CA VAL A 179 -14.26 -3.00 5.96
C VAL A 179 -15.15 -1.96 5.30
N LEU A 180 -15.94 -2.34 4.29
CA LEU A 180 -16.89 -1.45 3.61
C LEU A 180 -18.04 -1.04 4.54
N ASP A 181 -18.64 -2.00 5.23
CA ASP A 181 -19.84 -1.79 6.05
C ASP A 181 -19.50 -1.04 7.35
N ASP A 182 -18.34 -1.31 7.96
CA ASP A 182 -17.94 -0.78 9.26
C ASP A 182 -16.76 0.22 9.18
N HIS A 183 -16.57 0.87 8.03
CA HIS A 183 -15.44 1.78 7.77
C HIS A 183 -15.26 2.85 8.86
N ASP A 184 -16.34 3.50 9.29
CA ASP A 184 -16.29 4.53 10.34
C ASP A 184 -15.89 3.98 11.71
N LYS A 185 -16.37 2.77 12.07
CA LYS A 185 -15.99 2.12 13.33
C LYS A 185 -14.50 1.76 13.31
N LEU A 186 -14.01 1.26 12.18
CA LEU A 186 -12.60 0.93 11.99
C LEU A 186 -11.73 2.19 11.99
N ASN A 187 -12.16 3.30 11.38
CA ASN A 187 -11.46 4.59 11.47
C ASN A 187 -11.36 5.08 12.93
N ASN A 188 -12.42 4.93 13.73
CA ASN A 188 -12.39 5.31 15.14
C ASN A 188 -11.39 4.45 15.92
N LEU A 189 -11.38 3.14 15.67
CA LEU A 189 -10.42 2.22 16.27
C LEU A 189 -8.99 2.57 15.86
N ALA A 190 -8.74 2.77 14.56
CA ALA A 190 -7.44 3.13 14.01
C ALA A 190 -6.89 4.41 14.66
N ARG A 191 -7.72 5.46 14.74
CA ARG A 191 -7.34 6.72 15.40
C ARG A 191 -7.01 6.53 16.88
N LYS A 192 -7.80 5.76 17.63
CA LYS A 192 -7.56 5.48 19.05
C LYS A 192 -6.20 4.85 19.30
N TYR A 193 -5.71 4.02 18.38
CA TYR A 193 -4.44 3.31 18.50
C TYR A 193 -3.31 3.92 17.65
N ASN A 194 -3.51 5.11 17.07
CA ASN A 194 -2.55 5.80 16.20
C ASN A 194 -2.15 5.02 14.94
N LEU A 195 -3.07 4.22 14.40
CA LEU A 195 -2.91 3.50 13.15
C LEU A 195 -3.33 4.38 11.97
N ASN A 196 -2.66 5.52 11.78
CA ASN A 196 -2.95 6.48 10.72
C ASN A 196 -1.70 6.69 9.85
N LEU A 197 -1.88 6.73 8.53
CA LEU A 197 -0.85 7.04 7.53
C LEU A 197 -1.24 8.28 6.72
#